data_AF-A0A175R856-F1
#
_entry.id   AF-A0A175R856-F1
#
_cell.length_a   1.000
_cell.length_b   1.000
_cell.length_c   1.000
_cell.angle_alpha   90.00
_cell.angle_beta   90.00
_cell.angle_gamma   90.00
#
_symmetry.space_group_name_H-M   'P 1'
#
loop_
_entity.id
_entity.type
_entity.pdbx_description
1 polymer ?
#
loop_
_entity_poly.entity_id
_entity_poly.type
_entity_poly.pdbx_seq_one_letter_code
_entity_poly.pdbx_strand_id
1 'polypeptide(L)'
;MTENKNATQPAWVDPDDAPELTDEWFDRADLHENGVLVRRGRPPVENPKERITLRLDHDIAAALRASGKGWQTRVNDALREWLARSS
;
A
#
# COMPACT_ATOMS: atom_id res chain seq x y z
N MET A 1 -18.39 -31.50 -39.83
CA MET A 1 -19.64 -30.73 -39.64
C MET A 1 -19.54 -30.10 -38.27
N THR A 2 -19.00 -28.89 -38.15
CA THR A 2 -19.53 -27.54 -38.47
C THR A 2 -19.76 -26.85 -37.14
N GLU A 3 -18.82 -25.96 -36.82
CA GLU A 3 -18.84 -24.97 -35.76
C GLU A 3 -20.14 -24.15 -35.85
N ASN A 4 -20.94 -24.14 -34.78
CA ASN A 4 -22.18 -23.36 -34.73
C ASN A 4 -21.83 -21.90 -34.46
N LYS A 5 -21.60 -21.16 -35.53
CA LYS A 5 -21.43 -19.71 -35.53
C LYS A 5 -22.81 -19.08 -35.67
N ASN A 6 -23.50 -18.82 -34.56
CA ASN A 6 -24.57 -17.81 -34.51
C ASN A 6 -24.94 -17.55 -33.04
N ALA A 7 -24.17 -16.69 -32.39
CA ALA A 7 -24.74 -15.89 -31.31
C ALA A 7 -25.60 -14.81 -31.99
N THR A 8 -26.91 -15.04 -32.06
CA THR A 8 -27.88 -14.04 -32.49
C THR A 8 -27.74 -12.83 -31.58
N GLN A 9 -27.28 -11.70 -32.13
CA GLN A 9 -27.25 -10.45 -31.38
C GLN A 9 -28.69 -10.08 -30.98
N PRO A 10 -28.95 -9.69 -29.72
CA PRO A 10 -30.28 -9.26 -29.32
C PRO A 10 -30.68 -8.04 -30.15
N ALA A 11 -31.83 -8.12 -30.83
CA ALA A 11 -32.34 -7.05 -31.69
C ALA A 11 -32.87 -5.83 -30.91
N TRP A 12 -32.88 -5.90 -29.58
CA TRP A 12 -33.32 -4.84 -28.68
C TRP A 12 -32.29 -4.70 -27.57
N VAL A 13 -31.70 -3.51 -27.49
CA VAL A 13 -30.86 -3.07 -26.39
C VAL A 13 -31.78 -2.35 -25.41
N ASP A 14 -31.86 -2.83 -24.16
CA ASP A 14 -32.62 -2.15 -23.11
C ASP A 14 -31.97 -0.76 -22.88
N PRO A 15 -32.73 0.35 -22.93
CA PRO A 15 -32.20 1.68 -22.65
C PRO A 15 -31.52 1.81 -21.27
N ASP A 16 -31.88 0.93 -20.33
CA ASP A 16 -31.30 0.86 -18.98
C ASP A 16 -30.12 -0.14 -18.89
N ASP A 17 -29.77 -0.85 -19.97
CA ASP A 17 -28.60 -1.76 -19.96
C ASP A 17 -27.30 -0.94 -19.91
N ALA A 18 -26.44 -1.25 -18.94
CA ALA A 18 -25.19 -0.55 -18.78
C ALA A 18 -24.22 -0.95 -19.90
N PRO A 19 -23.45 0.00 -20.48
CA PRO A 19 -22.44 -0.34 -21.46
C PRO A 19 -21.39 -1.28 -20.87
N GLU A 20 -20.84 -2.16 -21.71
CA GLU A 20 -19.72 -3.04 -21.35
C GLU A 20 -18.54 -2.22 -20.80
N LEU A 21 -17.95 -2.69 -19.70
CA LEU A 21 -16.78 -2.06 -19.09
C LEU A 21 -15.55 -2.35 -19.96
N THR A 22 -15.28 -1.49 -20.94
CA THR A 22 -14.14 -1.59 -21.84
C THR A 22 -12.83 -1.18 -21.16
N ASP A 23 -11.69 -1.60 -21.70
CA ASP A 23 -10.36 -1.16 -21.20
C ASP A 23 -10.23 0.38 -21.19
N GLU A 24 -10.81 1.07 -22.19
CA GLU A 24 -10.87 2.53 -22.24
C GLU A 24 -11.71 3.16 -21.11
N TRP A 25 -12.67 2.44 -20.55
CA TRP A 25 -13.41 2.87 -19.37
C TRP A 25 -12.52 2.78 -18.12
N PHE A 26 -11.74 1.70 -17.99
CA PHE A 26 -10.77 1.56 -16.89
C PHE A 26 -9.66 2.60 -16.96
N ASP A 27 -9.15 2.90 -18.16
CA ASP A 27 -8.11 3.93 -18.36
C ASP A 27 -8.56 5.33 -17.89
N ARG A 28 -9.87 5.62 -17.99
CA ARG A 28 -10.46 6.89 -17.53
C ARG A 28 -10.98 6.84 -16.10
N ALA A 29 -11.06 5.66 -15.48
CA ALA A 29 -11.56 5.49 -14.12
C ALA A 29 -10.59 6.04 -13.06
N ASP A 30 -9.33 6.26 -13.45
CA ASP A 30 -8.30 6.86 -12.61
C ASP A 30 -8.52 8.36 -12.40
N LEU A 31 -8.56 8.80 -11.13
CA LEU A 31 -8.65 10.21 -10.78
C LEU A 31 -7.32 10.91 -11.06
N HIS A 32 -7.32 11.87 -11.97
CA HIS A 32 -6.19 12.74 -12.26
C HIS A 32 -6.48 14.15 -11.74
N GLU A 33 -5.57 14.71 -10.95
CA GLU A 33 -5.61 16.12 -10.53
C GLU A 33 -4.40 16.83 -11.14
N ASN A 34 -4.63 17.88 -11.93
CA ASN A 34 -3.59 18.63 -12.67
C ASN A 34 -2.69 17.75 -13.56
N GLY A 35 -3.24 16.69 -14.16
CA GLY A 35 -2.48 15.75 -15.01
C GLY A 35 -1.64 14.72 -14.24
N VAL A 36 -1.76 14.67 -12.91
CA VAL A 36 -1.09 13.69 -12.05
C VAL A 36 -2.12 12.68 -11.55
N LEU A 37 -1.81 11.39 -11.71
CA LEU A 37 -2.60 10.29 -11.16
C LEU A 37 -2.64 10.41 -9.62
N VAL A 38 -3.82 10.65 -9.06
CA VAL A 38 -4.05 10.68 -7.62
C VAL A 38 -4.06 9.25 -7.10
N ARG A 39 -2.88 8.78 -6.67
CA ARG A 39 -2.75 7.45 -6.06
C ARG A 39 -3.53 7.41 -4.75
N ARG A 40 -4.62 6.65 -4.73
CA ARG A 40 -5.38 6.36 -3.51
C ARG A 40 -4.48 5.61 -2.51
N GLY A 41 -4.28 6.18 -1.32
CA GLY A 41 -3.45 5.57 -0.28
C GLY A 41 -3.18 6.51 0.90
N ARG A 42 -2.54 5.98 1.96
CA ARG A 42 -2.05 6.80 3.08
C ARG A 42 -1.05 7.85 2.53
N PRO A 43 -1.18 9.13 2.90
CA PRO A 43 -0.21 10.14 2.51
C PRO A 43 1.22 9.72 2.86
N PRO A 44 2.21 9.99 1.98
CA PRO A 44 3.60 9.72 2.29
C PRO A 44 4.01 10.46 3.57
N VAL A 45 4.67 9.74 4.48
CA VAL A 45 5.21 10.33 5.72
C VAL A 45 6.51 11.05 5.36
N GLU A 46 6.66 12.33 5.74
CA GLU A 46 7.84 13.14 5.39
C GLU A 46 9.15 12.56 5.91
N ASN A 47 9.14 11.99 7.13
CA ASN A 47 10.30 11.37 7.77
C ASN A 47 9.97 9.97 8.28
N PRO A 48 9.98 8.95 7.41
CA PRO A 48 9.70 7.58 7.82
C PRO A 48 10.84 7.03 8.69
N LYS A 49 10.52 6.04 9.54
CA LYS A 49 11.55 5.30 10.28
C LYS A 49 12.46 4.58 9.28
N GLU A 50 13.76 4.83 9.36
CA GLU A 50 14.73 4.14 8.53
C GLU A 50 14.96 2.71 9.03
N ARG A 51 14.89 1.73 8.12
CA ARG A 51 15.22 0.33 8.44
C ARG A 51 16.71 0.11 8.27
N ILE A 52 17.43 0.14 9.37
CA ILE A 52 18.87 -0.18 9.41
C ILE A 52 19.12 -1.62 9.91
N THR A 53 20.27 -2.18 9.54
CA THR A 53 20.76 -3.46 10.09
C THR A 53 21.82 -3.14 11.15
N LEU A 54 21.52 -3.44 12.42
CA LEU A 54 22.41 -3.22 13.56
C LEU A 54 22.69 -4.56 14.26
N ARG A 55 23.94 -4.78 14.67
CA ARG A 55 24.30 -5.89 15.55
C ARG A 55 24.31 -5.40 16.99
N LEU A 56 23.65 -6.15 17.86
CA LEU A 56 23.60 -5.93 19.31
C LEU A 56 24.19 -7.16 20.00
N ASP A 57 24.75 -6.97 21.18
CA ASP A 57 25.17 -8.08 22.03
C ASP A 57 23.98 -8.98 22.38
N HIS A 58 24.26 -10.27 22.58
CA HIS A 58 23.23 -11.29 22.72
C HIS A 58 22.31 -11.04 23.93
N ASP A 59 22.91 -10.69 25.06
CA ASP A 59 22.24 -10.37 26.31
C ASP A 59 21.32 -9.15 26.19
N ILE A 60 21.79 -8.08 25.55
CA ILE A 60 20.99 -6.88 25.27
C ILE A 60 19.81 -7.24 24.37
N ALA A 61 20.07 -7.96 23.28
CA ALA A 61 19.04 -8.35 22.33
C ALA A 61 18.00 -9.30 22.95
N ALA A 62 18.41 -10.14 23.91
CA ALA A 62 17.53 -11.01 24.68
C ALA A 62 16.68 -10.21 25.67
N ALA A 63 17.28 -9.31 26.45
CA ALA A 63 16.59 -8.46 27.42
C ALA A 63 15.53 -7.57 26.73
N LEU A 64 15.87 -7.00 25.58
CA LEU A 64 14.94 -6.20 24.79
C LEU A 64 13.74 -7.03 24.33
N ARG A 65 13.96 -8.22 23.76
CA ARG A 65 12.85 -9.10 23.35
C ARG A 65 12.01 -9.55 24.53
N ALA A 66 12.63 -9.87 25.66
CA ALA A 66 11.96 -10.27 26.89
C ALA A 66 11.06 -9.17 27.47
N SER A 67 11.35 -7.90 27.18
CA SER A 67 10.49 -6.78 27.60
C SER A 67 9.06 -6.85 27.02
N GLY A 68 8.84 -7.64 25.97
CA GLY A 68 7.52 -7.92 25.41
C GLY A 68 7.12 -7.02 24.24
N LYS A 69 5.81 -6.94 23.97
CA LYS A 69 5.26 -6.17 22.84
C LYS A 69 5.75 -4.72 22.87
N GLY A 70 6.17 -4.21 21.71
CA GLY A 70 6.64 -2.82 21.58
C GLY A 70 8.09 -2.60 22.02
N TRP A 71 8.88 -3.65 22.25
CA TRP A 71 10.31 -3.52 22.58
C TRP A 71 11.10 -2.70 21.55
N GLN A 72 10.80 -2.79 20.25
CA GLN A 72 11.45 -1.99 19.21
C GLN A 72 11.20 -0.48 19.39
N THR A 73 9.98 -0.09 19.77
CA THR A 73 9.67 1.30 20.08
C THR A 73 10.45 1.77 21.30
N ARG A 74 10.50 0.97 22.37
CA ARG A 74 11.28 1.30 23.57
C ARG A 74 12.77 1.46 23.29
N VAL A 75 13.35 0.63 22.41
CA VAL A 75 14.75 0.79 21.97
C VAL A 75 14.95 2.13 21.27
N ASN A 76 14.05 2.48 20.35
CA ASN A 76 14.12 3.73 19.64
C ASN A 76 14.02 4.94 20.58
N ASP A 77 13.15 4.88 21.58
CA ASP A 77 12.98 5.95 22.57
C ASP A 77 14.22 6.07 23.47
N ALA A 78 14.81 4.95 23.90
CA ALA A 78 16.05 4.92 24.67
C ALA A 78 17.23 5.53 23.89
N LEU A 79 17.34 5.21 22.59
CA LEU A 79 18.37 5.80 21.71
C LEU A 79 18.17 7.31 21.56
N ARG A 80 16.92 7.79 21.44
CA ARG A 80 16.60 9.21 21.38
C ARG A 80 16.98 9.93 22.68
N GLU A 81 16.67 9.34 23.84
CA GLU A 81 17.04 9.91 25.14
C GLU A 81 18.56 9.93 25.33
N TRP A 82 19.26 8.87 24.93
CA TRP A 82 20.72 8.81 24.97
C TRP A 82 21.35 9.93 24.13
N LEU A 83 20.89 10.11 22.89
CA LEU A 83 21.35 11.20 22.01
C LEU A 83 21.07 12.59 22.61
N ALA A 84 19.90 12.79 23.23
CA ALA A 84 19.54 14.07 23.85
C ALA A 84 20.41 14.41 25.07
N ARG A 85 20.84 13.40 25.85
CA ARG A 85 21.73 13.56 27.00
C ARG A 85 23.21 13.71 26.60
N SER A 86 23.60 13.13 25.48
CA SER A 86 24.97 13.17 24.95
C SER A 86 25.23 14.37 24.04
N SER A 87 24.24 15.26 23.87
CA SER A 87 24.32 16.50 23.10
C SER A 87 24.51 17.72 23.99
#